data_AF-A0AA35KEV1-F1
#
_entry.id   AF-A0AA35KEV1-F1
#
_cell.length_a   1.000
_cell.length_b   1.000
_cell.length_c   1.000
_cell.angle_alpha   90.00
_cell.angle_beta   90.00
_cell.angle_gamma   90.00
#
_symmetry.space_group_name_H-M   'P 1'
#
loop_
_entity.id
_entity.type
_entity.pdbx_description
1 polymer ?
#
loop_
_entity_poly.entity_id
_entity_poly.type
_entity_poly.pdbx_seq_one_letter_code
_entity_poly.pdbx_strand_id
1 'polypeptide(L)'
;MTDWETVPAVAETPDVKLFGKWGTDDVQISDISLQDYIGVKEKYVKYLPHNAGRYAAKRFCKAQCPIVERLTNSMIMHGRKNGRKLMTLHHQTCL
;
A
#
# COMPACT_ATOMS: atom_id res chain seq x y z
N MET A 1 13.16 -15.07 43.64
CA MET A 1 13.36 -16.10 42.61
C MET A 1 12.03 -16.24 41.88
N THR A 2 11.73 -15.53 40.78
CA THR A 2 12.28 -15.48 39.41
C THR A 2 11.72 -16.57 38.48
N ASP A 3 10.57 -16.27 37.88
CA ASP A 3 10.02 -16.89 36.66
C ASP A 3 9.21 -15.81 35.91
N TRP A 4 9.83 -14.73 35.41
CA TRP A 4 10.44 -14.53 34.07
C TRP A 4 9.67 -15.12 32.87
N GLU A 5 9.14 -14.19 32.06
CA GLU A 5 8.79 -14.25 30.62
C GLU A 5 7.69 -15.21 30.14
N THR A 6 6.43 -14.79 30.33
CA THR A 6 5.38 -15.12 29.35
C THR A 6 5.67 -14.37 28.05
N VAL A 7 6.31 -15.06 27.10
CA VAL A 7 6.47 -14.58 25.72
C VAL A 7 5.06 -14.44 25.11
N PRO A 8 4.60 -13.24 24.73
CA PRO A 8 3.32 -13.13 24.03
C PRO A 8 3.48 -13.85 22.69
N ALA A 9 2.59 -14.81 22.43
CA ALA A 9 2.49 -15.48 21.15
C ALA A 9 2.44 -14.44 20.03
N VAL A 10 3.49 -14.41 19.20
CA VAL A 10 3.54 -13.59 18.00
C VAL A 10 2.43 -14.12 17.10
N ALA A 11 1.30 -13.41 17.10
CA ALA A 11 0.25 -13.65 16.13
C ALA A 11 0.88 -13.50 14.75
N GLU A 12 1.02 -14.60 14.02
CA GLU A 12 1.44 -14.55 12.62
C GLU A 12 0.44 -13.69 11.88
N THR A 13 0.82 -12.43 11.62
CA THR A 13 0.01 -11.54 10.81
C THR A 13 -0.05 -12.16 9.42
N PRO A 14 -1.24 -12.39 8.86
CA PRO A 14 -1.36 -13.01 7.55
C PRO A 14 -0.57 -12.17 6.54
N ASP A 15 0.36 -12.82 5.83
CA ASP A 15 1.16 -12.19 4.80
C ASP A 15 0.24 -11.52 3.76
N VAL A 16 0.21 -10.19 3.80
CA VAL A 16 -0.74 -9.38 3.02
C VAL A 16 -0.23 -9.30 1.59
N LYS A 17 -0.69 -10.21 0.75
CA LYS A 17 -0.34 -10.19 -0.68
C LYS A 17 -1.19 -9.16 -1.43
N LEU A 18 -0.54 -8.27 -2.16
CA LEU A 18 -1.19 -7.34 -3.07
C LEU A 18 -1.94 -8.14 -4.15
N PHE A 19 -3.24 -7.85 -4.31
CA PHE A 19 -4.15 -8.58 -5.19
C PHE A 19 -4.22 -10.10 -4.93
N GLY A 20 -3.75 -10.58 -3.78
CA GLY A 20 -3.64 -12.01 -3.46
C GLY A 20 -2.58 -12.76 -4.27
N LYS A 21 -1.77 -12.07 -5.08
CA LYS A 21 -0.79 -12.69 -5.99
C LYS A 21 0.64 -12.26 -5.72
N TRP A 22 0.86 -11.00 -5.33
CA TRP A 22 2.19 -10.39 -5.25
C TRP A 22 2.57 -10.09 -3.80
N GLY A 23 3.68 -10.67 -3.33
CA GLY A 23 4.32 -10.29 -2.07
C GLY A 23 5.13 -9.00 -2.24
N THR A 24 5.26 -8.20 -1.19
CA THR A 24 5.98 -6.90 -1.21
C THR A 24 7.37 -6.96 -0.61
N ASP A 25 7.76 -8.10 -0.04
CA ASP A 25 8.95 -8.25 0.80
C ASP A 25 10.27 -8.15 0.01
N ASP A 26 10.22 -8.55 -1.26
CA ASP A 26 11.37 -8.50 -2.18
C ASP A 26 11.64 -7.10 -2.74
N VAL A 27 10.78 -6.12 -2.47
CA VAL A 27 10.89 -4.77 -3.05
C VAL A 27 11.86 -3.91 -2.24
N GLN A 28 13.11 -3.87 -2.70
CA GLN A 28 14.16 -3.01 -2.14
C GLN A 28 14.21 -1.66 -2.86
N ILE A 29 14.33 -0.58 -2.09
CA ILE A 29 14.47 0.79 -2.60
C ILE A 29 15.95 1.17 -2.50
N SER A 30 16.60 1.41 -3.64
CA SER A 30 18.04 1.68 -3.71
C SER A 30 18.44 3.07 -3.21
N ASP A 31 17.51 4.03 -3.19
CA ASP A 31 17.76 5.42 -2.78
C ASP A 31 17.14 5.70 -1.40
N ILE A 32 17.98 6.18 -0.48
CA ILE A 32 17.62 6.47 0.92
C ILE A 32 16.58 7.61 1.00
N SER A 33 16.65 8.61 0.12
CA SER A 33 15.77 9.78 0.15
C SER A 33 14.33 9.43 -0.25
N LEU A 34 14.15 8.41 -1.09
CA LEU A 34 12.84 7.97 -1.58
C LEU A 34 12.20 6.92 -0.68
N GLN A 35 12.97 6.32 0.22
CA GLN A 35 12.54 5.21 1.06
C GLN A 35 11.32 5.53 1.94
N ASP A 36 11.18 6.79 2.37
CA ASP A 36 10.05 7.24 3.19
C ASP A 36 8.87 7.80 2.38
N TYR A 37 9.09 8.12 1.10
CA TYR A 37 8.06 8.63 0.19
C TYR A 37 7.37 7.54 -0.64
N ILE A 38 7.99 6.35 -0.71
CA ILE A 38 7.47 5.19 -1.41
C ILE A 38 6.83 4.25 -0.36
N GLY A 39 5.49 4.31 -0.26
CA GLY A 39 4.71 3.46 0.65
C GLY A 39 4.59 2.02 0.17
N VAL A 40 5.69 1.27 0.18
CA VAL A 40 5.77 -0.18 -0.14
C VAL A 40 6.08 -1.04 1.09
N LYS A 41 6.57 -0.43 2.17
CA LYS A 41 6.81 -1.11 3.46
C LYS A 41 5.51 -1.72 4.03
N GLU A 42 5.64 -2.76 4.86
CA GLU A 42 4.58 -3.54 5.51
C GLU A 42 3.36 -2.73 5.99
N LYS A 43 3.58 -1.52 6.55
CA LYS A 43 2.52 -0.62 7.03
C LYS A 43 1.54 -0.14 5.95
N TYR A 44 1.96 -0.14 4.69
CA TYR A 44 1.20 0.40 3.57
C TYR A 44 0.67 -0.69 2.63
N VAL A 45 1.05 -1.94 2.87
CA VAL A 45 0.62 -3.10 2.09
C VAL A 45 -0.87 -3.32 2.34
N LYS A 46 -1.64 -3.39 1.26
CA LYS A 46 -3.08 -3.63 1.29
C LYS A 46 -3.43 -4.70 0.26
N TYR A 47 -4.44 -5.50 0.55
CA TYR A 47 -4.97 -6.47 -0.41
C TYR A 47 -5.48 -5.80 -1.69
N LEU A 48 -6.15 -4.65 -1.55
CA LEU A 48 -6.72 -3.87 -2.64
C LEU A 48 -6.12 -2.45 -2.64
N PRO A 49 -5.79 -1.87 -3.81
CA PRO A 49 -5.30 -0.49 -3.92
C PRO A 49 -6.37 0.58 -3.72
N HIS A 50 -7.54 0.20 -3.21
CA HIS A 50 -8.63 1.11 -2.90
C HIS A 50 -8.69 1.34 -1.40
N ASN A 51 -8.12 2.45 -0.93
CA ASN A 51 -8.34 2.92 0.42
C ASN A 51 -9.21 4.18 0.38
N ALA A 52 -10.19 4.29 1.27
CA ALA A 52 -10.95 5.54 1.44
C ALA A 52 -10.11 6.60 2.20
N GLY A 53 -8.79 6.59 2.04
CA GLY A 53 -7.84 7.41 2.78
C GLY A 53 -7.87 8.87 2.34
N ARG A 54 -8.01 9.78 3.29
CA ARG A 54 -8.04 11.24 3.05
C ARG A 54 -6.64 11.84 3.00
N TYR A 55 -5.85 11.43 2.00
CA TYR A 55 -4.44 11.85 1.86
C TYR A 55 -4.24 13.31 1.41
N ALA A 56 -5.31 14.00 0.99
CA ALA A 56 -5.25 15.38 0.54
C ALA A 56 -5.41 16.42 1.66
N ALA A 57 -5.84 16.02 2.85
CA ALA A 57 -6.23 16.96 3.91
C ALA A 57 -5.04 17.72 4.55
N LYS A 58 -3.86 17.09 4.64
CA LYS A 58 -2.64 17.70 5.20
C LYS A 58 -1.47 17.57 4.22
N ARG A 59 -0.57 18.55 4.26
CA ARG A 59 0.71 18.49 3.53
C ARG A 59 1.50 17.26 4.01
N PHE A 60 2.15 16.56 3.09
CA PHE A 60 2.90 15.30 3.31
C PHE A 60 2.10 14.02 3.58
N CYS A 61 0.78 14.08 3.79
CA CYS A 61 -0.02 12.86 3.88
C CYS A 61 -0.07 12.06 2.57
N LYS A 62 0.25 12.67 1.42
CA LYS A 62 0.40 11.97 0.13
C LYS A 62 1.57 10.97 0.10
N ALA A 63 2.59 11.16 0.94
CA ALA A 63 3.72 10.22 1.05
C ALA A 63 3.31 8.89 1.70
N GLN A 64 2.31 8.94 2.58
CA GLN A 64 1.75 7.77 3.27
C GLN A 64 0.75 6.98 2.39
N CYS A 65 0.43 7.47 1.20
CA CYS A 65 -0.47 6.78 0.29
C CYS A 65 0.30 5.65 -0.42
N PRO A 66 -0.23 4.41 -0.44
CA PRO A 66 0.44 3.31 -1.12
C PRO A 66 0.65 3.60 -2.61
N ILE A 67 1.78 3.17 -3.16
CA ILE A 67 2.21 3.54 -4.52
C ILE A 67 1.21 3.09 -5.60
N VAL A 68 0.59 1.92 -5.41
CA VAL A 68 -0.38 1.33 -6.35
C VAL A 68 -1.67 2.16 -6.42
N GLU A 69 -2.10 2.73 -5.29
CA GLU A 69 -3.24 3.64 -5.23
C GLU A 69 -2.94 4.97 -5.93
N ARG A 70 -1.72 5.50 -5.76
CA ARG A 70 -1.27 6.71 -6.47
C ARG A 70 -1.25 6.52 -7.98
N LEU A 71 -0.80 5.35 -8.44
CA LEU A 71 -0.81 4.99 -9.85
C LEU A 71 -2.27 4.95 -10.38
N THR A 72 -3.17 4.33 -9.63
CA THR A 72 -4.61 4.30 -9.96
C THR A 72 -5.19 5.70 -10.07
N ASN A 73 -4.89 6.59 -9.12
CA ASN A 73 -5.35 7.97 -9.14
C ASN A 73 -4.76 8.78 -10.32
N SER A 74 -3.60 8.40 -10.83
CA SER A 74 -3.00 9.04 -12.01
C SER A 74 -3.65 8.55 -13.32
N MET A 75 -4.03 7.27 -13.39
CA MET A 75 -4.67 6.67 -14.56
C MET A 75 -6.07 7.23 -14.89
N ILE A 76 -6.79 7.74 -13.88
CA ILE A 76 -8.15 8.29 -14.01
C ILE A 76 -8.21 9.73 -14.53
N MET A 77 -7.07 10.42 -14.70
CA MET A 77 -7.04 11.86 -14.99
C MET A 77 -7.53 12.24 -16.41
N HIS A 78 -7.63 11.28 -17.31
CA HIS A 78 -8.13 11.52 -18.66
C HIS A 78 -9.66 11.58 -18.62
N GLY A 79 -10.25 12.73 -19.00
CA GLY A 79 -11.64 13.12 -18.75
C GLY A 79 -12.71 12.02 -18.88
N ARG A 80 -12.62 11.16 -19.90
CA ARG A 80 -13.58 10.06 -20.12
C ARG A 80 -13.56 8.97 -19.03
N LYS A 81 -12.48 8.87 -18.26
CA LYS A 81 -12.26 7.93 -17.15
C LYS A 81 -12.44 8.55 -15.76
N ASN A 82 -12.79 9.83 -15.68
CA ASN A 82 -12.98 10.53 -14.41
C ASN A 82 -14.02 9.81 -13.53
N GLY A 83 -13.70 9.61 -12.25
CA GLY A 83 -14.58 8.94 -11.29
C GLY A 83 -14.64 7.41 -11.41
N ARG A 84 -14.02 6.79 -12.42
CA ARG A 84 -14.07 5.33 -12.66
C ARG A 84 -12.89 4.59 -12.01
N LYS A 85 -12.73 4.73 -10.69
CA LYS A 85 -11.63 4.09 -9.94
C LYS A 85 -11.72 2.56 -9.98
N LEU A 86 -12.92 1.97 -9.85
CA LEU A 86 -13.13 0.52 -9.92
C LEU A 86 -12.70 -0.09 -11.27
N MET A 87 -13.07 0.55 -12.38
CA MET A 87 -12.68 0.07 -13.73
C MET A 87 -11.16 0.13 -13.92
N THR A 88 -10.52 1.16 -13.35
CA THR A 88 -9.08 1.34 -13.42
C THR A 88 -8.32 0.31 -12.59
N LEU A 89 -8.83 -0.01 -11.40
CA LEU A 89 -8.29 -1.09 -10.55
C LEU A 89 -8.38 -2.44 -11.27
N HIS A 90 -9.50 -2.72 -11.94
CA HIS A 90 -9.68 -3.96 -12.70
C HIS A 90 -8.69 -4.05 -13.89
N HIS A 91 -8.45 -2.93 -14.58
CA HIS A 91 -7.44 -2.87 -15.63
C HIS A 91 -6.03 -3.16 -15.09
N GLN A 92 -5.72 -2.69 -13.88
CA GLN A 92 -4.44 -2.91 -13.21
C GLN A 92 -4.24 -4.36 -12.75
N THR A 93 -5.31 -5.09 -12.43
CA THR A 93 -5.25 -6.52 -12.08
C THR A 93 -5.12 -7.46 -13.28
N CYS A 94 -5.46 -6.99 -14.48
CA CYS A 94 -5.37 -7.75 -15.72
C CYS A 94 -4.04 -7.54 -16.47
N LEU A 95 -3.26 -6.52 -16.09
CA LEU A 95 -1.87 -6.33 -16.50
C LEU A 95 -0.95 -7.21 -15.65
#